data_AF-A0A3M2V0B9-F1
#
_entry.id   AF-A0A3M2V0B9-F1
#
_cell.length_a   1.000
_cell.length_b   1.000
_cell.length_c   1.000
_cell.angle_alpha   90.00
_cell.angle_beta   90.00
_cell.angle_gamma   90.00
#
_symmetry.space_group_name_H-M   'P 1'
#
loop_
_entity.id
_entity.type
_entity.pdbx_description
1 polymer ?
#
loop_
_entity_poly.entity_id
_entity_poly.type
_entity_poly.pdbx_seq_one_letter_code
_entity_poly.pdbx_strand_id
1 'polypeptide(L)'
;MDTVYEHGEFTVRGALIDLFPMGSKLPFRIDLFDDEIETLRTFDPDTQRSIDKVESVRLLPAREFPLQKEEVTRFKARFRERFDVDFRRSPIFQDLSSGITPAGIEY
;
A
#
# COMPACT_ATOMS: atom_id res chain seq x y z
N MET A 1 -7.52 7.89 8.68
CA MET A 1 -8.29 7.73 7.43
C MET A 1 -9.46 6.84 7.76
N ASP A 2 -10.65 7.39 7.86
CA ASP A 2 -11.84 6.62 8.24
C ASP A 2 -12.64 6.12 7.03
N THR A 3 -12.26 6.55 5.82
CA THR A 3 -12.88 6.19 4.54
C THR A 3 -11.80 6.02 3.47
N VAL A 4 -12.13 5.29 2.40
CA VAL A 4 -11.22 4.91 1.32
C VAL A 4 -11.73 5.52 0.02
N TYR A 5 -10.86 6.24 -0.68
CA TYR A 5 -11.17 6.95 -1.92
C TYR A 5 -10.20 6.57 -3.04
N GLU A 6 -8.92 6.38 -2.73
CA GLU A 6 -7.86 6.21 -3.72
C GLU A 6 -7.18 4.83 -3.63
N HIS A 7 -6.57 4.40 -4.75
CA HIS A 7 -5.79 3.18 -4.79
C HIS A 7 -4.66 3.16 -3.76
N GLY A 8 -4.47 2.02 -3.13
CA GLY A 8 -3.47 1.84 -2.07
C GLY A 8 -3.96 2.23 -0.67
N GLU A 9 -5.14 2.83 -0.56
CA GLU A 9 -5.76 3.10 0.73
C GLU A 9 -6.49 1.89 1.30
N PHE A 10 -6.51 1.80 2.63
CA PHE A 10 -7.34 0.87 3.36
C PHE A 10 -7.72 1.46 4.72
N THR A 11 -8.79 0.94 5.32
CA THR A 11 -9.19 1.25 6.68
C THR A 11 -9.85 0.04 7.33
N VAL A 12 -9.71 -0.05 8.66
CA VAL A 12 -10.22 -1.15 9.48
C VAL A 12 -11.11 -0.56 10.56
N ARG A 13 -12.36 -1.01 10.60
CA ARG A 13 -13.39 -0.52 11.54
C ARG A 13 -14.16 -1.71 12.11
N GLY A 14 -13.67 -2.25 13.24
CA GLY A 14 -14.20 -3.49 13.82
C GLY A 14 -14.04 -4.65 12.85
N ALA A 15 -15.14 -5.30 12.50
CA ALA A 15 -15.21 -6.40 11.54
C ALA A 15 -15.10 -5.97 10.07
N LEU A 16 -15.22 -4.67 9.77
CA LEU A 16 -15.18 -4.18 8.40
C LEU A 16 -13.78 -3.74 7.99
N ILE A 17 -13.33 -4.20 6.82
CA ILE A 17 -12.12 -3.74 6.16
C ILE A 17 -12.50 -3.17 4.80
N ASP A 18 -12.26 -1.89 4.58
CA ASP A 18 -12.33 -1.30 3.23
C ASP A 18 -10.92 -1.20 2.67
N LEU A 19 -10.74 -1.53 1.40
CA LEU A 19 -9.47 -1.38 0.70
C LEU A 19 -9.68 -1.09 -0.77
N PHE A 20 -8.76 -0.32 -1.36
CA PHE A 20 -8.73 -0.08 -2.81
C PHE A 20 -7.45 -0.65 -3.42
N PRO A 21 -7.48 -1.89 -3.93
CA PRO A 21 -6.29 -2.56 -4.46
C PRO A 21 -5.79 -1.91 -5.74
N MET A 22 -4.46 -1.84 -5.89
CA MET A 22 -3.82 -1.47 -7.15
C MET A 22 -4.33 -2.35 -8.29
N GLY A 23 -4.68 -1.72 -9.42
CA GLY A 23 -5.21 -2.40 -10.61
C GLY A 23 -6.69 -2.77 -10.57
N SER A 24 -7.41 -2.57 -9.45
CA SER A 24 -8.87 -2.71 -9.42
C SER A 24 -9.56 -1.46 -9.97
N LYS A 25 -10.78 -1.62 -10.51
CA LYS A 25 -11.63 -0.48 -10.91
C LYS A 25 -12.43 0.10 -9.75
N LEU A 26 -12.77 -0.74 -8.77
CA LEU A 26 -13.58 -0.36 -7.61
C LEU A 26 -12.91 -0.85 -6.32
N PRO A 27 -13.11 -0.16 -5.19
CA PRO A 27 -12.68 -0.63 -3.89
C PRO A 27 -13.59 -1.76 -3.39
N PHE A 28 -13.10 -2.49 -2.40
CA PHE A 28 -13.77 -3.63 -1.79
C PHE A 28 -14.00 -3.41 -0.31
N ARG A 29 -15.14 -3.89 0.18
CA ARG A 29 -15.50 -3.99 1.59
C ARG A 29 -15.54 -5.47 1.96
N ILE A 30 -14.71 -5.84 2.92
CA ILE A 30 -14.65 -7.15 3.55
C ILE A 30 -15.39 -7.05 4.88
N ASP A 31 -16.35 -7.94 5.11
CA ASP A 31 -17.01 -8.12 6.38
C ASP A 31 -16.52 -9.42 7.01
N LEU A 32 -16.02 -9.33 8.23
CA LEU A 32 -15.41 -10.45 8.95
C LEU A 32 -16.35 -10.99 10.03
N PHE A 33 -16.42 -12.32 10.13
CA PHE A 33 -16.99 -13.01 11.28
C PHE A 33 -15.88 -13.80 11.95
N ASP A 34 -15.43 -13.32 13.10
CA ASP A 34 -14.22 -13.81 13.78
C ASP A 34 -12.98 -13.72 12.87
N ASP A 35 -12.38 -14.85 12.48
CA ASP A 35 -11.23 -14.95 11.60
C ASP A 35 -11.60 -15.30 10.14
N GLU A 36 -12.89 -15.38 9.82
CA GLU A 36 -13.39 -15.72 8.49
C GLU A 36 -13.99 -14.52 7.75
N ILE A 37 -13.87 -14.53 6.42
CA ILE A 37 -14.55 -13.56 5.55
C ILE A 37 -16.01 -14.00 5.39
N GLU A 38 -16.94 -13.25 5.98
CA GLU A 38 -18.37 -13.50 5.84
C GLU A 38 -18.89 -12.97 4.49
N THR A 39 -18.54 -11.73 4.15
CA THR A 39 -18.93 -11.14 2.86
C THR A 39 -17.82 -10.30 2.25
N LEU A 40 -17.79 -10.30 0.91
CA LEU A 40 -16.92 -9.43 0.12
C LEU A 40 -17.79 -8.72 -0.92
N ARG A 41 -17.70 -7.39 -0.93
CA ARG A 41 -18.49 -6.55 -1.84
C ARG A 41 -17.63 -5.47 -2.47
N THR A 42 -17.93 -5.07 -3.69
CA THR A 42 -17.46 -3.79 -4.22
C THR A 42 -18.27 -2.64 -3.61
N PHE A 43 -17.71 -1.44 -3.57
CA PHE A 43 -18.45 -0.25 -3.18
C PHE A 43 -18.05 0.96 -4.03
N ASP A 44 -18.90 1.97 -4.06
CA ASP A 44 -18.65 3.24 -4.75
C ASP A 44 -17.83 4.16 -3.84
N PRO A 45 -16.63 4.63 -4.26
CA PRO A 45 -15.73 5.42 -3.40
C PRO A 45 -16.27 6.83 -3.06
N ASP A 46 -17.18 7.39 -3.87
CA ASP A 46 -17.72 8.72 -3.60
C ASP A 46 -18.88 8.66 -2.60
N THR A 47 -19.75 7.67 -2.76
CA THR A 47 -20.97 7.50 -1.94
C THR A 47 -20.78 6.56 -0.75
N GLN A 48 -19.71 5.77 -0.74
CA GLN A 48 -19.37 4.77 0.28
C GLN A 48 -20.42 3.64 0.43
N ARG A 49 -21.24 3.44 -0.61
CA ARG A 49 -22.30 2.43 -0.66
C ARG A 49 -21.86 1.17 -1.39
N SER A 50 -22.21 0.01 -0.83
CA SER A 50 -21.95 -1.28 -1.46
C SER A 50 -22.69 -1.42 -2.79
N ILE A 51 -22.06 -2.10 -3.75
CA ILE A 51 -22.58 -2.35 -5.09
C ILE A 51 -22.84 -3.87 -5.24
N ASP A 52 -21.84 -4.63 -5.68
CA ASP A 52 -21.97 -6.05 -6.02
C ASP A 52 -21.30 -6.94 -4.97
N LYS A 53 -21.86 -8.15 -4.74
CA LYS A 53 -21.15 -9.20 -4.00
C LYS A 53 -20.19 -9.92 -4.94
N VAL A 54 -18.97 -10.20 -4.48
CA VAL A 54 -17.95 -10.90 -5.25
C VAL A 54 -17.36 -12.05 -4.42
N GLU A 55 -16.78 -13.04 -5.09
CA GLU A 55 -16.24 -14.25 -4.43
C GLU A 55 -14.77 -14.12 -4.06
N SER A 56 -14.02 -13.26 -4.75
CA SER A 56 -12.59 -13.10 -4.52
C SER A 56 -12.11 -11.70 -4.93
N VAL A 57 -10.97 -11.32 -4.37
CA VAL A 57 -10.22 -10.12 -4.75
C VAL A 57 -8.76 -10.49 -4.96
N ARG A 58 -8.12 -9.90 -5.97
CA ARG A 58 -6.67 -10.00 -6.17
C ARG A 58 -6.00 -8.76 -5.62
N LEU A 59 -5.06 -8.94 -4.69
CA LEU A 59 -4.30 -7.85 -4.09
C LEU A 59 -2.90 -7.80 -4.71
N LEU A 60 -2.64 -6.74 -5.46
CA LEU A 60 -1.30 -6.42 -5.94
C LEU A 60 -0.56 -5.58 -4.90
N PRO A 61 0.79 -5.61 -4.88
CA PRO A 61 1.57 -4.70 -4.06
C PRO A 61 1.18 -3.24 -4.31
N ALA A 62 1.16 -2.42 -3.26
CA ALA A 62 0.83 -1.00 -3.36
C ALA A 62 1.90 -0.18 -4.11
N ARG A 63 3.10 -0.72 -4.30
CA ARG A 63 4.24 -0.06 -4.94
C ARG A 63 4.99 -1.05 -5.82
N GLU A 64 5.69 -0.55 -6.83
CA GLU A 64 6.48 -1.35 -7.77
C GLU A 64 7.76 -1.92 -7.16
N PHE A 65 8.21 -1.34 -6.03
CA PHE A 65 9.38 -1.80 -5.30
C PHE A 65 9.04 -2.07 -3.82
N PRO A 66 9.70 -3.07 -3.21
CA PRO A 66 9.53 -3.39 -1.81
C PRO A 66 10.23 -2.39 -0.89
N LEU A 67 9.65 -2.17 0.30
CA LEU A 67 10.19 -1.29 1.35
C LEU A 67 10.43 -2.03 2.68
N GLN A 68 10.44 -3.37 2.67
CA GLN A 68 10.80 -4.15 3.86
C GLN A 68 12.24 -3.84 4.29
N LYS A 69 12.55 -4.05 5.57
CA LYS A 69 13.84 -3.70 6.19
C LYS A 69 15.04 -4.31 5.44
N GLU A 70 14.88 -5.54 4.96
CA GLU A 70 15.87 -6.27 4.17
C GLU A 70 16.19 -5.54 2.86
N GLU A 71 15.15 -4.95 2.25
CA GLU A 71 15.25 -4.27 0.95
C GLU A 71 15.78 -2.86 1.07
N VAL A 72 15.44 -2.16 2.15
CA VAL A 72 16.12 -0.92 2.54
C VAL A 72 17.61 -1.18 2.82
N THR A 73 17.95 -2.30 3.47
CA THR A 73 19.35 -2.68 3.72
C THR A 73 20.09 -2.95 2.41
N ARG A 74 19.47 -3.67 1.48
CA ARG A 74 20.03 -3.94 0.14
C ARG A 74 20.20 -2.65 -0.66
N PHE A 75 19.24 -1.74 -0.63
CA PHE A 75 19.34 -0.42 -1.22
C PHE A 75 20.55 0.34 -0.68
N LYS A 76 20.71 0.41 0.65
CA LYS A 76 21.82 1.13 1.29
C LYS A 76 23.19 0.57 0.89
N ALA A 77 23.33 -0.74 0.74
CA ALA A 77 24.56 -1.36 0.27
C ALA A 77 24.86 -0.96 -1.19
N ARG A 78 23.91 -1.19 -2.10
CA ARG A 78 24.07 -0.88 -3.53
C ARG A 78 24.29 0.61 -3.80
N PHE A 79 23.62 1.49 -3.06
CA PHE A 79 23.80 2.93 -3.21
C PHE A 79 25.26 3.34 -2.91
N ARG A 80 25.82 2.83 -1.81
CA ARG A 80 27.22 3.12 -1.40
C ARG A 80 28.25 2.54 -2.36
N GLU A 81 27.93 1.43 -3.03
CA GLU A 81 28.78 0.83 -4.06
C GLU A 81 28.72 1.57 -5.39
N ARG A 82 27.53 2.10 -5.75
CA ARG A 82 27.26 2.68 -7.06
C ARG A 82 27.63 4.16 -7.16
N PHE A 83 27.43 4.92 -6.09
CA PHE A 83 27.57 6.37 -6.08
C PHE A 83 28.73 6.80 -5.19
N ASP A 84 29.67 7.56 -5.76
CA ASP A 84 30.78 8.19 -5.02
C ASP A 84 30.34 9.56 -4.48
N VAL A 85 29.43 9.54 -3.50
CA VAL A 85 28.88 10.74 -2.85
C VAL A 85 28.83 10.57 -1.34
N ASP A 86 28.85 11.67 -0.59
CA ASP A 86 28.56 11.63 0.85
C ASP A 86 27.07 11.34 1.07
N PHE A 87 26.75 10.06 1.29
CA PHE A 87 25.39 9.57 1.52
C PHE A 87 24.70 10.24 2.73
N ARG A 88 25.45 10.82 3.67
CA ARG A 88 24.88 11.55 4.83
C ARG A 88 24.20 12.84 4.39
N ARG A 89 24.62 13.39 3.25
CA ARG A 89 24.06 14.59 2.63
C ARG A 89 23.08 14.28 1.50
N SER A 90 22.84 13.00 1.19
CA SER A 90 21.87 12.56 0.17
C SER A 90 20.47 12.44 0.79
N PRO A 91 19.51 13.31 0.41
CA PRO A 91 18.14 13.23 0.95
C PRO A 91 17.49 11.87 0.66
N ILE A 92 17.64 11.35 -0.56
CA ILE A 92 17.08 10.05 -0.96
C ILE A 92 17.58 8.92 -0.06
N PHE A 93 18.88 8.92 0.26
CA PHE A 93 19.44 7.89 1.13
C PHE A 93 18.94 8.00 2.56
N GLN A 94 18.84 9.22 3.09
CA GLN A 94 18.37 9.45 4.47
C GLN A 94 16.88 9.13 4.61
N ASP A 95 16.06 9.60 3.67
CA ASP A 95 14.62 9.39 3.64
C ASP A 95 14.31 7.89 3.61
N LEU A 96 14.84 7.15 2.63
CA LEU A 96 14.64 5.70 2.57
C LEU A 96 15.20 4.97 3.80
N SER A 97 16.33 5.42 4.35
CA SER A 97 16.88 4.84 5.57
C SER A 97 15.97 5.03 6.79
N SER A 98 15.14 6.07 6.78
CA SER A 98 14.16 6.39 7.82
C SER A 98 12.75 5.82 7.55
N GLY A 99 12.57 5.11 6.43
CA GLY A 99 11.28 4.57 6.00
C GLY A 99 10.39 5.58 5.28
N ILE A 100 10.91 6.77 4.97
CA ILE A 100 10.23 7.77 4.17
C ILE A 100 10.48 7.46 2.69
N THR A 101 9.42 7.53 1.89
CA THR A 101 9.54 7.35 0.44
C THR A 101 9.57 8.73 -0.23
N PRO A 102 10.74 9.20 -0.69
CA PRO A 102 10.87 10.53 -1.29
C PRO A 102 10.21 10.59 -2.66
N ALA A 103 9.89 11.79 -3.13
CA ALA A 103 9.39 12.00 -4.48
C ALA A 103 10.45 11.64 -5.54
N GLY A 104 10.03 10.95 -6.61
CA GLY A 104 10.91 10.54 -7.71
C GLY A 104 11.78 9.33 -7.41
N ILE A 105 11.44 8.54 -6.37
CA ILE A 105 12.15 7.31 -6.00
C ILE A 105 12.01 6.17 -7.02
N GLU A 106 11.12 6.36 -7.99
CA GLU A 106 10.79 5.44 -9.06
C GLU A 106 11.89 5.36 -10.14
N TYR A 107 12.90 6.24 -10.09
CA TYR A 107 14.01 6.35 -11.04
C TYR A 107 15.38 6.00 -10.42
#